data_AF-A0A2V6SRN0-F1
#
_entry.id   AF-A0A2V6SRN0-F1
#
_cell.length_a   1.000
_cell.length_b   1.000
_cell.length_c   1.000
_cell.angle_alpha   90.00
_cell.angle_beta   90.00
_cell.angle_gamma   90.00
#
_symmetry.space_group_name_H-M   'P 1'
#
loop_
_entity.id
_entity.type
_entity.pdbx_description
1 polymer ?
#
loop_
_entity_poly.entity_id
_entity_poly.type
_entity_poly.pdbx_seq_one_letter_code
_entity_poly.pdbx_strand_id
1 'polypeptide(L)'
;AKLREATGAVAVDMESALILRAAAEAGCPGLVLRGVSDDAEDSLSPELAALLTAEGRVRKARAAATVLRQPAIVPQALKLQRATQGALATVAEALQWSVDYRAPVEHEPR
;
A
#
# COMPACT_ATOMS: atom_id res chain seq x y z
N ALA A 1 5.65 -10.28 -14.48
CA ALA A 1 6.59 -11.44 -14.49
C ALA A 1 8.07 -11.02 -14.46
N LYS A 2 8.57 -10.28 -15.47
CA LYS A 2 10.00 -9.95 -15.64
C LYS A 2 10.70 -9.36 -14.41
N LEU A 3 10.08 -8.42 -13.70
CA LEU A 3 10.71 -7.77 -12.53
C LEU A 3 10.96 -8.76 -11.39
N ARG A 4 9.94 -9.57 -11.05
CA ARG A 4 10.06 -10.64 -10.05
C ARG A 4 11.13 -11.66 -10.43
N GLU A 5 11.18 -12.08 -11.70
CA GLU A 5 12.18 -13.03 -12.18
C GLU A 5 13.61 -12.47 -12.06
N ALA A 6 13.79 -11.19 -12.36
CA ALA A 6 15.11 -10.55 -12.31
C ALA A 6 15.59 -10.25 -10.88
N THR A 7 14.68 -9.97 -9.94
CA THR A 7 15.04 -9.47 -8.60
C THR A 7 14.69 -10.42 -7.45
N GLY A 8 13.82 -11.40 -7.68
CA GLY A 8 13.24 -12.24 -6.64
C GLY A 8 12.23 -11.51 -5.74
N ALA A 9 11.89 -10.24 -6.03
CA ALA A 9 10.98 -9.46 -5.20
C ALA A 9 9.58 -10.06 -5.17
N VAL A 10 9.02 -10.21 -3.97
CA VAL A 10 7.65 -10.72 -3.73
C VAL A 10 6.59 -9.62 -3.76
N ALA A 11 6.99 -8.37 -3.54
CA ALA A 11 6.14 -7.18 -3.58
C ALA A 11 6.96 -5.95 -3.98
N VAL A 12 6.30 -4.91 -4.49
CA VAL A 12 6.90 -3.64 -4.87
C VAL A 12 6.05 -2.48 -4.35
N ASP A 13 6.69 -1.34 -4.10
CA ASP A 13 6.08 -0.07 -3.74
C ASP A 13 7.01 1.07 -4.22
N MET A 14 6.61 2.33 -4.03
CA MET A 14 7.35 3.49 -4.54
C MET A 14 8.07 4.29 -3.45
N GLU A 15 7.75 4.05 -2.18
CA GLU A 15 8.14 4.91 -1.06
C GLU A 15 9.15 4.26 -0.11
N SER A 16 9.02 2.97 0.17
CA SER A 16 9.77 2.28 1.24
C SER A 16 11.28 2.45 1.15
N ALA A 17 11.85 2.35 -0.05
CA ALA A 17 13.30 2.43 -0.23
C ALA A 17 13.85 3.79 0.19
N LEU A 18 13.13 4.87 -0.13
CA LEU A 18 13.51 6.23 0.26
C LEU A 18 13.33 6.46 1.77
N ILE A 19 12.22 5.96 2.33
CA ILE A 19 11.94 6.08 3.77
C ILE A 19 13.00 5.34 4.60
N LEU A 20 13.30 4.08 4.26
CA LEU A 20 14.31 3.27 4.97
C LEU A 20 15.71 3.86 4.85
N ARG A 21 16.06 4.41 3.69
CA ARG A 21 17.32 5.12 3.51
C ARG A 21 17.41 6.34 4.43
N ALA A 22 16.38 7.18 4.46
CA ALA A 22 16.35 8.35 5.34
C ALA A 22 16.41 7.97 6.83
N ALA A 23 15.71 6.89 7.23
CA ALA A 23 15.78 6.37 8.60
C ALA A 23 17.19 5.90 8.97
N ALA A 24 17.86 5.16 8.08
CA ALA A 24 19.22 4.69 8.27
C ALA A 24 20.22 5.86 8.38
N GLU A 25 20.09 6.88 7.51
CA GLU A 25 20.91 8.11 7.56
C GLU A 25 20.72 8.88 8.88
N ALA A 26 19.53 8.81 9.49
CA ALA A 26 19.23 9.40 10.80
C ALA A 26 19.58 8.50 12.01
N GLY A 27 20.09 7.29 11.80
CA GLY A 27 20.35 6.32 12.86
C GLY A 27 19.08 5.75 13.52
N CYS A 28 17.91 5.86 12.86
CA CYS A 28 16.65 5.32 13.33
C CYS A 28 16.45 3.88 12.83
N PRO A 29 16.07 2.92 13.69
CA PRO A 29 15.65 1.60 13.22
C PRO A 29 14.41 1.73 12.34
N GLY A 30 14.37 1.00 11.22
CA GLY A 30 13.29 1.02 10.26
C GLY A 30 12.77 -0.38 9.95
N LEU A 31 11.44 -0.52 9.90
CA LEU A 31 10.74 -1.72 9.46
C LEU A 31 9.66 -1.31 8.46
N VAL A 32 9.47 -2.12 7.43
CA VAL A 32 8.40 -1.96 6.46
C VAL A 32 7.50 -3.18 6.52
N LEU A 33 6.21 -2.94 6.76
CA LEU A 33 5.16 -3.95 6.68
C LEU A 33 4.21 -3.56 5.56
N ARG A 34 3.87 -4.51 4.68
CA ARG A 34 3.04 -4.26 3.50
C ARG A 34 1.84 -5.20 3.45
N GLY A 35 0.67 -4.61 3.28
CA GLY A 35 -0.51 -5.31 2.79
C GLY A 35 -0.56 -5.17 1.27
N VAL A 36 -0.88 -6.25 0.57
CA VAL A 36 -0.96 -6.26 -0.90
C VAL A 36 -2.41 -6.01 -1.31
N SER A 37 -2.68 -4.89 -1.99
CA SER A 37 -4.02 -4.52 -2.47
C SER A 37 -4.34 -5.02 -3.88
N ASP A 38 -3.33 -5.32 -4.67
CA ASP A 38 -3.42 -5.60 -6.09
C ASP A 38 -2.26 -6.48 -6.54
N ASP A 39 -2.45 -7.22 -7.62
CA ASP A 39 -1.40 -8.02 -8.25
C ASP A 39 -0.78 -7.29 -9.46
N ALA A 40 0.22 -7.91 -10.08
CA ALA A 40 0.93 -7.30 -11.21
C ALA A 40 0.11 -7.24 -12.51
N GLU A 41 -1.07 -7.86 -12.56
CA GLU A 41 -1.99 -7.87 -13.71
C GLU A 41 -3.14 -6.87 -13.53
N ASP A 42 -3.46 -6.51 -12.28
CA ASP A 42 -4.36 -5.41 -11.98
C ASP A 42 -3.81 -4.08 -12.54
N SER A 43 -4.71 -3.27 -13.08
CA SER A 43 -4.39 -1.94 -13.60
C SER A 43 -5.42 -0.93 -13.15
N LEU A 44 -4.96 0.29 -12.85
CA LEU A 44 -5.85 1.40 -12.56
C LEU A 44 -6.40 1.95 -13.87
N SER A 45 -7.74 2.04 -13.98
CA SER A 45 -8.36 2.66 -15.15
C SER A 45 -7.82 4.08 -15.35
N PRO A 46 -7.54 4.51 -16.61
CA PRO A 46 -7.06 5.85 -16.91
C PRO A 46 -8.00 6.95 -16.37
N GLU A 47 -9.30 6.69 -16.37
CA GLU A 47 -10.31 7.61 -15.87
C GLU A 47 -10.21 7.77 -14.35
N LEU A 48 -9.99 6.68 -13.60
CA LEU A 48 -9.75 6.75 -12.16
C LEU A 48 -8.46 7.49 -11.84
N ALA A 49 -7.37 7.20 -12.57
CA ALA A 49 -6.10 7.90 -12.41
C ALA A 49 -6.26 9.41 -12.64
N ALA A 50 -7.07 9.82 -13.64
CA ALA A 50 -7.33 11.22 -13.95
C ALA A 50 -8.16 11.97 -12.88
N LEU A 51 -8.79 11.26 -11.94
CA LEU A 51 -9.50 11.85 -10.80
C LEU A 51 -8.56 12.25 -9.66
N LEU A 52 -7.34 11.71 -9.64
CA LEU A 52 -6.36 11.98 -8.59
C LEU A 52 -5.54 13.23 -8.91
N THR A 53 -5.11 13.93 -7.87
CA THR A 53 -4.04 14.94 -7.96
C THR A 53 -2.68 14.26 -7.87
N ALA A 54 -1.60 15.01 -8.14
CA ALA A 54 -0.24 14.50 -7.96
C ALA A 54 0.03 14.07 -6.50
N GLU A 55 -0.72 14.65 -5.55
CA GLU A 55 -0.70 14.33 -4.12
C GLU A 55 -1.71 13.24 -3.72
N GLY A 56 -2.33 12.55 -4.70
CA GLY A 56 -3.28 11.46 -4.45
C GLY A 56 -4.67 11.90 -3.97
N ARG A 57 -5.02 13.18 -4.02
CA ARG A 57 -6.36 13.66 -3.60
C ARG A 57 -7.38 13.54 -4.72
N VAL A 58 -8.64 13.25 -4.38
CA VAL A 58 -9.73 13.19 -5.38
C VAL A 58 -10.22 14.59 -5.75
N ARG A 59 -10.26 14.87 -7.06
CA ARG A 59 -10.87 16.09 -7.63
C ARG A 59 -12.40 15.95 -7.62
N LYS A 60 -13.05 16.28 -6.50
CA LYS A 60 -14.49 16.05 -6.24
C LYS A 60 -15.43 16.46 -7.38
N ALA A 61 -15.27 17.67 -7.93
CA ALA A 61 -16.11 18.15 -9.03
C ALA A 61 -15.92 17.34 -10.33
N ARG A 62 -14.68 16.96 -10.64
CA ARG A 62 -14.35 16.11 -11.78
C ARG A 62 -14.88 14.69 -11.58
N ALA A 63 -14.76 14.16 -10.36
CA ALA A 63 -15.30 12.84 -10.00
C ALA A 63 -16.82 12.77 -10.20
N ALA A 64 -17.56 13.77 -9.72
CA ALA A 64 -19.01 13.83 -9.92
C ALA A 64 -19.38 13.87 -11.42
N ALA A 65 -18.70 14.71 -12.21
CA ALA A 65 -18.92 14.77 -13.66
C ALA A 65 -18.58 13.45 -14.38
N THR A 66 -17.48 12.79 -13.99
CA THR A 66 -17.07 11.49 -14.56
C THR A 66 -18.08 10.39 -14.22
N VAL A 67 -18.57 10.33 -12.98
CA VAL A 67 -19.59 9.34 -12.58
C VAL A 67 -20.89 9.51 -13.38
N LEU A 68 -21.32 10.76 -13.61
CA LEU A 68 -22.51 11.04 -14.44
C LEU A 68 -22.32 10.61 -15.90
N ARG A 69 -21.11 10.75 -16.45
CA ARG A 69 -20.80 10.39 -17.84
C ARG A 69 -20.48 8.91 -18.04
N GLN A 70 -19.93 8.25 -17.02
CA GLN A 70 -19.46 6.87 -17.08
C GLN A 70 -19.71 6.17 -15.73
N PRO A 71 -20.96 5.76 -15.44
CA PRO A 71 -21.32 5.17 -14.15
C PRO A 71 -20.59 3.84 -13.85
N ALA A 72 -20.11 3.15 -14.90
CA ALA A 72 -19.30 1.94 -14.78
C ALA A 72 -17.95 2.16 -14.06
N ILE A 73 -17.52 3.41 -13.82
CA ILE A 73 -16.32 3.72 -13.04
C ILE A 73 -16.52 3.48 -11.53
N VAL A 74 -17.76 3.57 -11.05
CA VAL A 74 -18.10 3.40 -9.63
C VAL A 74 -17.73 2.01 -9.11
N PRO A 75 -18.12 0.89 -9.75
CA PRO A 75 -17.71 -0.43 -9.29
C PRO A 75 -16.18 -0.63 -9.31
N GLN A 76 -15.46 0.00 -10.25
CA GLN A 76 -14.00 -0.06 -10.28
C GLN A 76 -13.38 0.68 -9.08
N ALA A 77 -13.87 1.88 -8.77
CA ALA A 77 -13.47 2.64 -7.57
C ALA A 77 -13.76 1.86 -6.28
N LEU A 78 -14.93 1.20 -6.22
CA LEU A 78 -15.31 0.37 -5.07
C LEU A 78 -14.43 -0.89 -4.94
N LYS A 79 -14.06 -1.54 -6.06
CA LYS A 79 -13.10 -2.66 -6.05
C LYS A 79 -11.78 -2.21 -5.44
N LEU A 80 -11.22 -1.11 -5.94
CA LEU A 80 -9.97 -0.54 -5.44
C LEU A 80 -10.08 -0.20 -3.95
N GLN A 81 -11.14 0.52 -3.54
CA GLN A 81 -11.36 0.88 -2.15
C GLN A 81 -11.39 -0.35 -1.23
N ARG A 82 -12.15 -1.39 -1.59
CA ARG A 82 -12.26 -2.61 -0.79
C ARG A 82 -10.91 -3.33 -0.67
N ALA A 83 -10.18 -3.43 -1.77
CA ALA A 83 -8.89 -4.10 -1.79
C ALA A 83 -7.85 -3.36 -0.93
N THR A 84 -7.78 -2.02 -1.05
CA THR A 84 -6.94 -1.18 -0.19
C THR A 84 -7.32 -1.31 1.29
N GLN A 85 -8.62 -1.27 1.62
CA GLN A 85 -9.07 -1.40 3.01
C GLN A 85 -8.75 -2.79 3.58
N GLY A 86 -8.90 -3.86 2.78
CA GLY A 86 -8.53 -5.22 3.19
C GLY A 86 -7.02 -5.36 3.45
N ALA A 87 -6.19 -4.79 2.58
CA ALA A 87 -4.74 -4.76 2.76
C ALA A 87 -4.34 -4.00 4.03
N LEU A 88 -4.94 -2.83 4.27
CA LEU A 88 -4.70 -2.03 5.48
C LEU A 88 -5.17 -2.73 6.75
N ALA A 89 -6.32 -3.41 6.71
CA ALA A 89 -6.82 -4.19 7.85
C ALA A 89 -5.85 -5.33 8.21
N THR A 90 -5.30 -6.02 7.21
CA THR A 90 -4.28 -7.07 7.41
C THR A 90 -3.02 -6.51 8.05
N VAL A 91 -2.56 -5.33 7.61
CA VAL A 91 -1.42 -4.64 8.22
C VAL A 91 -1.73 -4.27 9.67
N ALA A 92 -2.92 -3.74 9.95
CA ALA A 92 -3.33 -3.38 11.30
C ALA A 92 -3.34 -4.58 12.25
N GLU A 93 -3.87 -5.72 11.81
CA GLU A 93 -3.88 -6.97 12.57
C GLU A 93 -2.45 -7.47 12.86
N ALA A 94 -1.59 -7.49 11.84
CA ALA A 94 -0.19 -7.90 12.00
C ALA A 94 0.59 -6.96 12.94
N LEU A 95 0.31 -5.65 12.90
CA LEU A 95 0.90 -4.68 13.83
C LEU A 95 0.42 -4.92 15.26
N GLN A 96 -0.88 -5.13 15.47
CA GLN A 96 -1.43 -5.45 16.79
C GLN A 96 -0.77 -6.70 17.36
N TRP A 97 -0.68 -7.77 16.57
CA TRP A 97 0.03 -8.99 16.95
C TRP A 97 1.48 -8.71 17.35
N SER A 98 2.20 -7.87 16.60
CA SER A 98 3.60 -7.54 16.89
C SER A 98 3.80 -6.72 18.17
N VAL A 99 2.83 -5.88 18.55
CA VAL A 99 2.86 -5.09 19.79
C VAL A 99 2.52 -5.97 20.99
N ASP A 100 1.54 -6.86 20.84
CA ASP A 100 1.14 -7.80 21.89
C ASP A 100 2.16 -8.93 22.09
N TYR A 101 2.96 -9.23 21.06
CA TYR A 101 4.09 -10.13 21.14
C TYR A 101 5.22 -9.54 22.01
N ARG A 102 5.16 -9.80 23.32
CA ARG A 102 6.35 -9.77 24.17
C ARG A 102 7.18 -11.00 23.87
N ALA A 103 8.30 -10.83 23.17
CA ALA A 103 9.33 -11.85 23.16
C ALA A 103 9.69 -12.20 24.62
N PRO A 104 9.77 -13.49 25.01
CA PRO A 104 10.40 -13.85 26.26
C PRO A 104 11.83 -13.31 26.20
N VAL A 105 12.17 -12.41 27.12
CA VAL A 105 13.54 -11.91 27.24
C VAL A 105 14.38 -13.09 27.75
N GLU A 106 15.01 -13.83 26.84
CA GLU A 106 16.06 -14.78 27.21
C GLU A 106 17.19 -13.98 27.86
N HIS A 107 17.24 -14.01 29.20
CA HIS A 107 18.41 -13.57 29.95
C HIS A 107 19.49 -14.62 29.71
N GLU A 108 20.40 -14.35 28.79
CA GLU A 108 21.63 -15.12 28.68
C GLU A 108 22.49 -14.84 29.92
N PRO A 109 22.81 -15.85 30.75
CA PRO A 109 23.61 -15.65 31.94
C PRO A 109 25.05 -15.31 31.51
N ARG A 110 25.54 -14.15 31.97
CA ARG A 110 26.96 -13.78 31.89
C ARG A 110 27.81 -14.63 32.83
#